data_AF-A0A9D5KIE2-F1
#
_entry.id   AF-A0A9D5KIE2-F1
#
_cell.length_a   1.000
_cell.length_b   1.000
_cell.length_c   1.000
_cell.angle_alpha   90.00
_cell.angle_beta   90.00
_cell.angle_gamma   90.00
#
_symmetry.space_group_name_H-M   'P 1'
#
loop_
_entity.id
_entity.type
_entity.pdbx_description
1 polymer ?
#
loop_
_entity_poly.entity_id
_entity_poly.type
_entity_poly.pdbx_seq_one_letter_code
_entity_poly.pdbx_strand_id
1 'polypeptide(L)'
;MITRFKKWKVPLLQVVRTSGLFCPFVLAKLAVYAIVRTVKWLRIKATSTQGIVRITVMKNAMFLDISRTGLDIGEESIEKQLVMDRIREPLATEIFQKMLQPGDAVLDIGANIGYYALQAARLVGTRGVVYALEPSPI
;
A
#
# COMPACT_ATOMS: atom_id res chain seq x y z
N MET A 1 -6.37 -15.82 -28.11
CA MET A 1 -7.57 -15.00 -27.86
C MET A 1 -7.28 -14.12 -26.65
N ILE A 2 -6.76 -12.91 -26.88
CA ILE A 2 -6.19 -12.03 -25.85
C ILE A 2 -7.34 -11.21 -25.24
N THR A 3 -7.73 -11.52 -24.00
CA THR A 3 -8.70 -10.71 -23.25
C THR A 3 -7.99 -9.51 -22.62
N ARG A 4 -8.39 -8.34 -23.09
CA ARG A 4 -7.92 -7.02 -22.69
C ARG A 4 -8.27 -6.77 -21.22
N PHE A 5 -7.30 -6.90 -20.30
CA PHE A 5 -7.47 -6.49 -18.91
C PHE A 5 -7.78 -4.97 -18.85
N LYS A 6 -9.03 -4.63 -18.54
CA LYS A 6 -9.41 -3.25 -18.19
C LYS A 6 -8.72 -2.89 -16.88
N LYS A 7 -7.71 -2.02 -16.93
CA LYS A 7 -7.18 -1.32 -15.75
C LYS A 7 -8.33 -0.53 -15.10
N TRP A 8 -8.89 -1.05 -14.01
CA TRP A 8 -9.77 -0.29 -13.13
C TRP A 8 -8.89 0.59 -12.22
N LYS A 9 -8.41 1.71 -12.76
CA LYS A 9 -8.11 2.87 -11.91
C LYS A 9 -9.48 3.40 -11.50
N VAL A 10 -9.86 3.26 -10.23
CA VAL A 10 -11.00 4.01 -9.69
C VAL A 10 -10.57 5.48 -9.66
N PRO A 11 -11.07 6.38 -10.52
CA PRO A 11 -10.63 7.75 -10.49
C PRO A 11 -11.63 8.50 -9.61
N LEU A 12 -11.18 8.99 -8.46
CA LEU A 12 -11.85 10.09 -7.77
C LEU A 12 -12.19 11.25 -8.75
N LEU A 13 -11.38 11.39 -9.80
CA LEU A 13 -11.54 12.31 -10.92
C LEU A 13 -12.79 12.07 -11.81
N GLN A 14 -13.37 10.86 -11.84
CA GLN A 14 -14.60 10.61 -12.60
C GLN A 14 -15.85 11.14 -11.89
N VAL A 15 -15.85 11.18 -10.55
CA VAL A 15 -16.95 11.76 -9.75
C VAL A 15 -17.05 13.27 -10.00
N VAL A 16 -15.92 13.94 -10.20
CA VAL A 16 -15.84 15.39 -10.45
C VAL A 16 -16.27 15.76 -11.87
N ARG A 17 -16.23 14.83 -12.84
CA ARG A 17 -16.47 15.13 -14.26
C ARG A 17 -17.91 14.94 -14.72
N THR A 18 -18.71 14.12 -14.05
CA THR A 18 -20.10 13.79 -14.46
C THR A 18 -21.18 14.52 -13.69
N SER A 19 -20.81 15.25 -12.65
CA SER A 19 -21.71 16.10 -11.88
C SER A 19 -21.13 17.52 -11.91
N GLY A 20 -21.89 18.52 -12.36
CA GLY A 20 -21.48 19.92 -12.38
C GLY A 20 -21.28 20.53 -10.98
N LEU A 21 -20.58 19.86 -10.08
CA LEU A 21 -20.34 20.30 -8.71
C LEU A 21 -19.00 21.05 -8.63
N PHE A 22 -19.03 22.32 -9.03
CA PHE A 22 -18.23 23.36 -8.37
C PHE A 22 -18.85 23.61 -6.99
N CYS A 23 -18.87 22.58 -6.14
CA CYS A 23 -19.41 22.68 -4.80
C CYS A 23 -18.26 23.08 -3.86
N PRO A 24 -18.24 24.29 -3.29
CA PRO A 24 -17.15 24.75 -2.43
C PRO A 24 -16.92 23.81 -1.23
N PHE A 25 -17.95 23.08 -0.80
CA PHE A 25 -17.86 22.06 0.24
C PHE A 25 -17.01 20.85 -0.16
N VAL A 26 -17.00 20.44 -1.43
CA VAL A 26 -16.18 19.32 -1.92
C VAL A 26 -14.72 19.76 -2.00
N LEU A 27 -14.47 20.96 -2.54
CA LEU A 27 -13.12 21.54 -2.62
C LEU A 27 -12.51 21.75 -1.22
N ALA A 28 -13.30 22.25 -0.26
CA ALA A 28 -12.86 22.41 1.12
C ALA A 28 -12.50 21.05 1.77
N LYS A 29 -13.30 19.99 1.54
CA LYS A 29 -12.99 18.65 2.03
C LYS A 29 -11.69 18.09 1.43
N LEU A 30 -11.48 18.27 0.13
CA LEU A 30 -10.26 17.86 -0.55
C LEU A 30 -9.03 18.61 -0.02
N ALA A 31 -9.16 19.92 0.23
CA ALA A 31 -8.10 20.75 0.80
C ALA A 31 -7.73 20.28 2.21
N VAL A 32 -8.71 20.07 3.08
CA VAL A 32 -8.48 19.54 4.45
C VAL A 32 -7.82 18.18 4.39
N TYR A 33 -8.30 17.28 3.51
CA TYR A 33 -7.70 15.96 3.33
C TYR A 33 -6.22 16.04 2.91
N ALA A 34 -5.90 16.89 1.93
CA ALA A 34 -4.54 17.11 1.48
C ALA A 34 -3.63 17.67 2.59
N ILE A 35 -4.13 18.62 3.39
CA ILE A 35 -3.40 19.19 4.53
C ILE A 35 -3.11 18.12 5.58
N VAL A 36 -4.14 17.35 5.98
CA VAL A 36 -3.99 16.29 7.00
C VAL A 36 -2.97 15.24 6.54
N ARG A 37 -3.04 14.80 5.27
CA ARG A 37 -2.08 13.85 4.73
C ARG A 37 -0.67 14.41 4.68
N THR A 38 -0.51 15.66 4.26
CA THR A 38 0.80 16.33 4.20
C THR A 38 1.42 16.44 5.60
N VAL A 39 0.66 16.88 6.60
CA VAL A 39 1.13 16.98 7.99
C VAL A 39 1.51 15.59 8.53
N LYS A 40 0.70 14.56 8.24
CA LYS A 40 1.01 13.17 8.61
C LYS A 40 2.33 12.71 7.98
N TRP A 41 2.53 12.96 6.68
CA TRP A 41 3.75 12.61 5.96
C TRP A 41 4.99 13.31 6.53
N LEU A 42 4.91 14.61 6.79
CA LEU A 42 6.00 15.38 7.40
C LEU A 42 6.37 14.85 8.79
N ARG A 43 5.38 14.50 9.62
CA ARG A 43 5.64 13.88 10.93
C ARG A 43 6.37 12.55 10.79
N ILE A 44 5.98 11.71 9.83
CA ILE A 44 6.64 10.42 9.61
C ILE A 44 8.08 10.61 9.13
N LYS A 45 8.33 11.53 8.21
CA LYS A 45 9.70 11.88 7.79
C LYS A 45 10.55 12.35 8.97
N ALA A 46 9.98 13.16 9.86
CA ALA A 46 10.68 13.63 11.07
C ALA A 46 11.01 12.49 12.07
N THR A 47 10.24 11.39 12.07
CA THR A 47 10.50 10.21 12.91
C THR A 47 11.45 9.20 12.28
N SER A 48 11.80 9.37 11.02
CA SER A 48 12.64 8.43 10.30
C SER A 48 14.11 8.57 10.69
N THR A 49 14.78 7.44 10.86
CA THR A 49 16.24 7.39 11.07
C THR A 49 16.87 6.86 9.79
N GLN A 50 17.79 7.63 9.21
CA GLN A 50 18.46 7.29 7.93
C GLN A 50 17.48 7.04 6.76
N GLY A 51 16.29 7.64 6.78
CA GLY A 51 15.27 7.40 5.75
C GLY A 51 14.47 6.11 5.95
N ILE A 52 14.74 5.30 6.98
CA ILE A 52 13.95 4.12 7.29
C ILE A 52 12.94 4.42 8.40
N VAL A 53 11.75 3.86 8.30
CA VAL A 53 10.73 3.87 9.37
C VAL A 53 10.22 2.47 9.63
N ARG A 54 10.12 2.10 10.92
CA ARG A 54 9.45 0.87 11.34
C ARG A 54 7.99 1.15 11.61
N ILE A 55 7.11 0.43 10.93
CA ILE A 55 5.65 0.56 11.09
C ILE A 55 4.99 -0.81 11.21
N THR A 56 3.78 -0.85 11.74
CA THR A 56 2.94 -2.05 11.69
C THR A 56 1.93 -1.92 10.54
N VAL A 57 1.98 -2.85 9.60
CA VAL A 57 1.09 -2.99 8.44
C VAL A 57 0.36 -4.31 8.58
N MET A 58 -0.98 -4.29 8.64
CA MET A 58 -1.81 -5.50 8.70
C MET A 58 -1.32 -6.55 9.73
N LYS A 59 -0.89 -6.09 10.92
CA LYS A 59 -0.34 -6.88 12.05
C LYS A 59 1.11 -7.39 11.88
N ASN A 60 1.79 -7.02 10.81
CA ASN A 60 3.20 -7.32 10.57
C ASN A 60 4.05 -6.06 10.76
N ALA A 61 5.19 -6.19 11.44
CA ALA A 61 6.17 -5.11 11.50
C ALA A 61 6.96 -5.06 10.19
N MET A 62 7.04 -3.90 9.56
CA MET A 62 7.78 -3.66 8.31
C MET A 62 8.75 -2.50 8.50
N PHE A 63 9.93 -2.61 7.89
CA PHE A 63 10.88 -1.51 7.72
C PHE A 63 10.70 -0.97 6.32
N LEU A 64 10.39 0.32 6.21
CA LEU A 64 10.11 0.96 4.94
C LEU A 64 11.08 2.10 4.70
N ASP A 65 11.67 2.12 3.52
CA ASP A 65 12.52 3.20 3.06
C ASP A 65 11.66 4.35 2.50
N ILE A 66 11.77 5.51 3.16
CA ILE A 66 11.15 6.78 2.80
C ILE A 66 12.21 7.86 2.50
N SER A 67 13.45 7.46 2.23
CA SER A 67 14.56 8.34 1.85
C SER A 67 14.32 9.11 0.55
N ARG A 68 13.45 8.58 -0.33
CA ARG A 68 13.08 9.23 -1.60
C ARG A 68 12.52 10.63 -1.37
N THR A 69 13.05 11.56 -2.17
CA THR A 69 12.85 13.00 -2.04
C THR A 69 11.63 13.46 -2.82
N GLY A 70 10.49 13.60 -2.13
CA GLY A 70 9.30 14.23 -2.70
C GLY A 70 8.23 14.59 -1.67
N LEU A 71 7.40 15.56 -2.05
CA LEU A 71 6.16 15.92 -1.37
C LEU A 71 5.07 14.89 -1.70
N ASP A 72 4.03 14.79 -0.86
CA ASP A 72 2.97 13.76 -0.92
C ASP A 72 2.26 13.68 -2.30
N ILE A 73 2.37 14.71 -3.13
CA ILE A 73 1.66 14.85 -4.40
C ILE A 73 2.41 14.36 -5.65
N GLY A 74 3.67 13.95 -5.55
CA GLY A 74 4.49 13.52 -6.72
C GLY A 74 5.09 12.11 -6.68
N GLU A 75 5.15 11.49 -5.51
CA GLU A 75 5.76 10.17 -5.34
C GLU A 75 4.71 9.05 -5.27
N GLU A 76 4.70 8.17 -6.26
CA GLU A 76 3.95 6.91 -6.26
C GLU A 76 4.92 5.78 -5.85
N SER A 77 5.12 5.61 -4.54
CA SER A 77 5.92 4.52 -3.97
C SER A 77 5.08 3.62 -3.07
N ILE A 78 5.39 2.32 -3.06
CA ILE A 78 4.64 1.34 -2.26
C ILE A 78 4.86 1.61 -0.77
N GLU A 79 6.10 1.96 -0.42
CA GLU A 79 6.53 2.31 0.93
C GLU A 79 5.70 3.46 1.47
N LYS A 80 5.52 4.53 0.69
CA LYS A 80 4.70 5.67 1.07
C LYS A 80 3.23 5.29 1.21
N GLN A 81 2.69 4.50 0.29
CA GLN A 81 1.32 3.98 0.40
C GLN A 81 1.13 3.19 1.71
N LEU A 82 2.04 2.29 2.05
CA LEU A 82 1.97 1.50 3.29
C LEU A 82 2.19 2.34 4.54
N VAL A 83 3.04 3.36 4.47
CA VAL A 83 3.23 4.35 5.54
C VAL A 83 1.94 5.14 5.80
N MET A 84 1.25 5.56 4.73
CA MET A 84 0.09 6.44 4.83
C MET A 84 -1.20 5.67 5.11
N ASP A 85 -1.42 4.57 4.43
CA ASP A 85 -2.72 3.90 4.35
C ASP A 85 -2.72 2.54 5.07
N ARG A 86 -1.55 1.99 5.42
CA ARG A 86 -1.37 0.70 6.13
C ARG A 86 -1.93 -0.52 5.40
N ILE A 87 -2.33 -0.37 4.14
CA ILE A 87 -2.87 -1.44 3.30
C ILE A 87 -2.55 -1.13 1.84
N ARG A 88 -2.23 -2.17 1.08
CA ARG A 88 -2.09 -2.13 -0.37
C ARG A 88 -3.17 -3.00 -1.01
N GLU A 89 -3.74 -2.51 -2.12
CA GLU A 89 -4.72 -3.25 -2.93
C GLU A 89 -5.79 -3.96 -2.06
N PRO A 90 -6.65 -3.21 -1.34
CA PRO A 90 -7.47 -3.75 -0.26
C PRO A 90 -8.28 -5.00 -0.63
N LEU A 91 -8.90 -5.00 -1.81
CA LEU A 91 -9.67 -6.13 -2.30
C LEU A 91 -8.79 -7.37 -2.57
N ALA A 92 -7.62 -7.19 -3.21
CA ALA A 92 -6.70 -8.28 -3.47
C ALA A 92 -6.11 -8.83 -2.16
N THR A 93 -5.76 -7.94 -1.23
CA THR A 93 -5.32 -8.32 0.13
C THR A 93 -6.39 -9.13 0.85
N GLU A 94 -7.65 -8.69 0.82
CA GLU A 94 -8.74 -9.40 1.48
C GLU A 94 -8.95 -10.81 0.88
N ILE A 95 -8.97 -10.92 -0.45
CA ILE A 95 -9.11 -12.21 -1.14
C ILE A 95 -7.92 -13.12 -0.79
N PHE A 96 -6.70 -12.59 -0.85
CA PHE A 96 -5.48 -13.33 -0.48
C PHE A 96 -5.55 -13.90 0.94
N GLN A 97 -5.94 -13.07 1.92
CA GLN A 97 -6.06 -13.51 3.32
C GLN A 97 -7.13 -14.59 3.51
N LYS A 98 -8.23 -14.53 2.75
CA LYS A 98 -9.33 -15.50 2.82
C LYS A 98 -9.00 -16.85 2.17
N MET A 99 -8.06 -16.88 1.22
CA MET A 99 -7.70 -18.10 0.51
C MET A 99 -6.68 -18.97 1.27
N LEU A 100 -5.90 -18.37 2.18
CA LEU A 100 -4.84 -19.08 2.89
C LEU A 100 -5.36 -19.82 4.13
N GLN A 101 -4.84 -21.02 4.35
CA GLN A 101 -5.12 -21.86 5.50
C GLN A 101 -3.83 -22.17 6.29
N PRO A 102 -3.93 -22.44 7.61
CA PRO A 102 -2.79 -22.89 8.40
C PRO A 102 -2.19 -24.19 7.85
N GLY A 103 -0.90 -24.19 7.55
CA GLY A 103 -0.18 -25.32 6.96
C GLY A 103 0.07 -25.21 5.45
N ASP A 104 -0.50 -24.21 4.77
CA ASP A 104 -0.28 -24.05 3.33
C ASP A 104 1.17 -23.74 2.96
N ALA A 105 1.55 -24.15 1.75
CA ALA A 105 2.75 -23.72 1.07
C ALA A 105 2.41 -22.57 0.11
N VAL A 106 3.09 -21.43 0.25
CA VAL A 106 2.85 -20.22 -0.55
C VAL A 106 4.10 -19.89 -1.37
N LEU A 107 3.90 -19.54 -2.64
CA LEU A 107 4.94 -19.05 -3.53
C LEU A 107 4.61 -17.59 -3.90
N ASP A 108 5.41 -16.65 -3.41
CA ASP A 108 5.30 -15.21 -3.69
C ASP A 108 6.37 -14.81 -4.72
N ILE A 109 5.94 -14.59 -5.96
CA ILE A 109 6.82 -14.27 -7.10
C ILE A 109 6.74 -12.76 -7.37
N GLY A 110 7.87 -12.07 -7.20
CA GLY A 110 7.91 -10.61 -7.16
C GLY A 110 7.58 -10.08 -5.77
N ALA A 111 8.20 -10.68 -4.74
CA ALA A 111 7.91 -10.38 -3.34
C ALA A 111 8.17 -8.91 -2.96
N ASN A 112 9.00 -8.20 -3.73
CA ASN A 112 9.35 -6.80 -3.54
C ASN A 112 9.78 -6.54 -2.08
N ILE A 113 9.13 -5.62 -1.36
CA ILE A 113 9.36 -5.34 0.06
C ILE A 113 8.68 -6.34 1.04
N GLY A 114 8.17 -7.48 0.56
CA GLY A 114 7.63 -8.56 1.37
C GLY A 114 6.22 -8.35 1.94
N TYR A 115 5.41 -7.46 1.35
CA TYR A 115 4.05 -7.15 1.83
C TYR A 115 3.13 -8.38 1.85
N TYR A 116 3.15 -9.23 0.82
CA TYR A 116 2.35 -10.44 0.76
C TYR A 116 3.02 -11.61 1.49
N ALA A 117 4.32 -11.81 1.30
CA ALA A 117 5.10 -12.82 2.04
C ALA A 117 4.90 -12.76 3.56
N LEU A 118 4.94 -11.58 4.19
CA LEU A 118 4.74 -11.43 5.64
C LEU A 118 3.31 -11.80 6.06
N GLN A 119 2.31 -11.45 5.26
CA GLN A 119 0.93 -11.83 5.53
C GLN A 119 0.74 -13.34 5.40
N ALA A 120 1.30 -13.94 4.36
CA ALA A 120 1.29 -15.38 4.17
C ALA A 120 1.94 -16.11 5.35
N ALA A 121 3.14 -15.71 5.75
CA ALA A 121 3.89 -16.36 6.83
C ALA A 121 3.10 -16.35 8.15
N ARG A 122 2.43 -15.24 8.44
CA ARG A 122 1.56 -15.11 9.61
C ARG A 122 0.31 -16.00 9.52
N LEU A 123 -0.29 -16.14 8.34
CA LEU A 123 -1.55 -16.88 8.15
C LEU A 123 -1.35 -18.39 8.07
N VAL A 124 -0.33 -18.86 7.36
CA VAL A 124 -0.03 -20.29 7.25
C VAL A 124 0.56 -20.87 8.54
N GLY A 125 1.14 -20.01 9.38
CA GLY A 125 1.65 -20.38 10.71
C GLY A 125 2.86 -21.31 10.65
N THR A 126 3.23 -21.88 11.80
CA THR A 126 4.47 -22.66 11.97
C THR A 126 4.52 -23.98 11.20
N ARG A 127 3.37 -24.45 10.69
CA ARG A 127 3.28 -25.68 9.89
C ARG A 127 3.30 -25.42 8.38
N GLY A 128 3.14 -24.17 7.97
CA GLY A 128 3.19 -23.78 6.57
C GLY A 128 4.58 -23.29 6.18
N VAL A 129 4.73 -22.97 4.89
CA VAL A 129 5.99 -22.47 4.33
C VAL A 129 5.71 -21.39 3.29
N VAL A 130 6.57 -20.37 3.25
CA VAL A 130 6.48 -19.29 2.25
C VAL A 130 7.80 -19.20 1.51
N TYR A 131 7.75 -19.36 0.20
CA TYR A 131 8.86 -19.13 -0.72
C TYR A 131 8.64 -17.77 -1.37
N ALA A 132 9.45 -16.78 -0.97
CA ALA A 132 9.38 -15.43 -1.52
C ALA A 132 10.58 -15.19 -2.45
N LEU A 133 10.32 -14.89 -3.71
CA LEU A 133 11.34 -14.59 -4.70
C LEU A 133 11.16 -13.16 -5.19
N GLU A 134 12.23 -12.38 -5.14
CA GLU A 134 12.27 -11.03 -5.71
C GLU A 134 13.43 -10.96 -6.72
N PRO A 135 13.14 -10.77 -8.02
CA PRO A 135 14.16 -10.74 -9.06
C PRO A 135 15.04 -9.48 -9.02
N SER A 136 14.57 -8.39 -8.41
CA SER A 136 15.36 -7.18 -8.21
C SER A 136 16.02 -7.19 -6.84
N PRO A 137 17.36 -7.25 -6.73
CA PRO A 137 18.01 -7.03 -5.44
C PRO A 137 17.63 -5.65 -4.88
N ILE A 138 17.34 -5.62 -3.58
CA ILE A 138 17.05 -4.42 -2.79
C ILE A 138 18.38 -3.76 -2.42
#